data_AF-A0A0R2CLP9-F1
#
_entry.id   AF-A0A0R2CLP9-F1
#
_cell.length_a   1.000
_cell.length_b   1.000
_cell.length_c   1.000
_cell.angle_alpha   90.00
_cell.angle_beta   90.00
_cell.angle_gamma   90.00
#
_symmetry.space_group_name_H-M   'P 1'
#
loop_
_entity.id
_entity.type
_entity.pdbx_description
1 polymer ?
#
loop_
_entity_poly.entity_id
_entity_poly.type
_entity_poly.pdbx_seq_one_letter_code
_entity_poly.pdbx_strand_id
1 'polypeptide(L)'
;MYFFLIFLGLLVKQVSTLAFPLWFFVMLLMVSKVDFSKLVKVFFYVNGSLTCVTIVLGYFNLIPTFFSPRGIAPDGTVLLRQALGFNWVTLPAQVFFYLVLAYIMIKKGKLSFFALAIISGISLFLYVETNTRNPFILEILIVLIFLLLKSPLHHFLMRIFHSKLFGWTGILIFPVLTFLSVFFATIGTNGGFMKIFDHLMSGRFALAHQGVERYGISLFGKQIIFNTYRPDRPLRGSYFYLDNSYIQYLLNFGLIMLFIIILLISLALYVQYQGKKWYVLLIFILIALHSFSDPQLIYLQYSPFILIIDSVIDRVRFDFPNKVHWRMISSE
;
A
#
# COMPACT_ATOMS: atom_id res chain seq x y z
N MET A 1 -5.99 2.43 -23.92
CA MET A 1 -5.37 1.84 -22.72
C MET A 1 -6.38 1.26 -21.73
N TYR A 2 -7.42 2.00 -21.31
CA TYR A 2 -8.45 1.46 -20.38
C TYR A 2 -9.08 0.12 -20.81
N PHE A 3 -9.50 -0.01 -22.07
CA PHE A 3 -10.04 -1.26 -22.61
C PHE A 3 -9.05 -2.43 -22.51
N PHE A 4 -7.77 -2.18 -22.76
CA PHE A 4 -6.71 -3.19 -22.61
C PHE A 4 -6.55 -3.62 -21.14
N LEU A 5 -6.54 -2.68 -20.20
CA LEU A 5 -6.45 -2.98 -18.77
C LEU A 5 -7.68 -3.76 -18.29
N ILE A 6 -8.89 -3.37 -18.71
CA ILE A 6 -10.13 -4.10 -18.40
C ILE A 6 -10.10 -5.52 -18.97
N PHE A 7 -9.65 -5.69 -20.22
CA PHE A 7 -9.49 -7.01 -20.84
C PHE A 7 -8.48 -7.88 -20.08
N LEU A 8 -7.33 -7.32 -19.68
CA LEU A 8 -6.37 -8.01 -18.83
C LEU A 8 -6.98 -8.40 -17.47
N GLY A 9 -7.79 -7.52 -16.87
CA GLY A 9 -8.54 -7.80 -15.65
C GLY A 9 -9.53 -8.95 -15.82
N LEU A 10 -10.21 -9.05 -16.97
CA LEU A 10 -11.08 -10.18 -17.32
C LEU A 10 -10.30 -11.49 -17.43
N LEU A 11 -9.14 -11.47 -18.10
CA LEU A 11 -8.27 -12.65 -18.20
C LEU A 11 -7.80 -13.14 -16.82
N VAL A 12 -7.32 -12.23 -15.97
CA VAL A 12 -6.90 -12.59 -14.60
C VAL A 12 -8.07 -13.09 -13.78
N LYS A 13 -9.27 -12.51 -13.91
CA LYS A 13 -10.47 -13.02 -13.23
C LYS A 13 -10.77 -14.47 -13.64
N GLN A 14 -10.66 -14.78 -14.94
CA GLN A 14 -10.96 -16.12 -15.44
C GLN A 14 -9.99 -17.18 -14.87
N VAL A 15 -8.73 -16.83 -14.66
CA VAL A 15 -7.69 -17.76 -14.18
C VAL A 15 -7.63 -17.82 -12.64
N SER A 16 -7.61 -16.67 -11.99
CA SER A 16 -7.44 -16.56 -10.53
C SER A 16 -8.75 -16.70 -9.75
N THR A 17 -9.90 -16.64 -10.44
CA THR A 17 -11.26 -16.48 -9.89
C THR A 17 -11.52 -15.15 -9.15
N LEU A 18 -10.50 -14.31 -8.97
CA LEU A 18 -10.61 -13.02 -8.28
C LEU A 18 -10.95 -11.92 -9.28
N ALA A 19 -12.13 -11.31 -9.11
CA ALA A 19 -12.56 -10.17 -9.92
C ALA A 19 -11.91 -8.84 -9.50
N PHE A 20 -11.04 -8.83 -8.49
CA PHE A 20 -10.51 -7.60 -7.92
C PHE A 20 -9.77 -6.72 -8.95
N PRO A 21 -8.82 -7.23 -9.77
CA PRO A 21 -8.14 -6.40 -10.77
C PRO A 21 -9.09 -5.81 -11.81
N LEU A 22 -10.13 -6.56 -12.20
CA LEU A 22 -11.17 -6.08 -13.11
C LEU A 22 -11.90 -4.87 -12.50
N TRP A 23 -12.41 -5.02 -11.27
CA TRP A 23 -13.12 -3.93 -10.58
C TRP A 23 -12.23 -2.70 -10.38
N PHE A 24 -10.95 -2.92 -10.07
CA PHE A 24 -9.97 -1.85 -9.97
C PHE A 24 -9.85 -1.05 -11.29
N PHE A 25 -9.72 -1.71 -12.44
CA PHE A 25 -9.61 -1.02 -13.72
C PHE A 25 -10.92 -0.37 -14.18
N VAL A 26 -12.07 -0.95 -13.87
CA VAL A 26 -13.38 -0.31 -14.09
C VAL A 26 -13.47 0.97 -13.26
N MET A 27 -13.12 0.92 -11.98
CA MET A 27 -13.08 2.11 -11.12
C MET A 27 -12.14 3.17 -11.66
N LEU A 28 -10.95 2.79 -12.12
CA LEU A 28 -9.98 3.70 -12.72
C LEU A 28 -10.57 4.43 -13.94
N LEU A 29 -11.30 3.73 -14.82
CA LEU A 29 -12.02 4.34 -15.93
C LEU A 29 -13.09 5.32 -15.45
N MET A 30 -13.89 4.95 -14.44
CA MET A 30 -14.97 5.80 -13.92
C MET A 30 -14.45 7.10 -13.29
N VAL A 31 -13.27 7.07 -12.67
CA VAL A 31 -12.67 8.25 -12.02
C VAL A 31 -11.71 9.02 -12.92
N SER A 32 -11.52 8.62 -14.17
CA SER A 32 -10.54 9.22 -15.11
C SER A 32 -10.70 10.72 -15.41
N LYS A 33 -11.80 11.34 -15.00
CA LYS A 33 -12.03 12.79 -15.13
C LYS A 33 -12.05 13.52 -13.80
N VAL A 34 -11.75 12.80 -12.72
CA VAL A 34 -11.82 13.33 -11.36
C VAL A 34 -10.40 13.60 -10.88
N ASP A 35 -10.15 14.85 -10.47
CA ASP A 35 -8.85 15.21 -9.93
C ASP A 35 -8.44 14.28 -8.79
N PHE A 36 -7.25 13.69 -8.88
CA PHE A 36 -6.72 12.79 -7.84
C PHE A 36 -6.77 13.42 -6.43
N SER A 37 -6.53 14.74 -6.31
CA SER A 37 -6.64 15.43 -5.03
C SER A 37 -8.06 15.44 -4.44
N LYS A 38 -9.11 15.44 -5.28
CA LYS A 38 -10.50 15.33 -4.82
C LYS A 38 -10.76 13.91 -4.30
N LEU A 39 -10.29 12.88 -4.99
CA LEU A 39 -10.41 11.49 -4.56
C LEU A 39 -9.79 11.27 -3.18
N VAL A 40 -8.57 11.80 -2.96
CA VAL A 40 -7.89 11.72 -1.65
C VAL A 40 -8.65 12.47 -0.56
N LYS A 41 -9.25 13.64 -0.86
CA LYS A 41 -10.10 14.38 0.10
C LYS A 41 -11.35 13.59 0.47
N VAL A 42 -12.06 13.03 -0.50
CA VAL A 42 -13.25 12.20 -0.26
C VAL A 42 -12.87 11.01 0.62
N PHE A 43 -11.79 10.31 0.27
CA PHE A 43 -11.26 9.22 1.09
C PHE A 43 -10.99 9.69 2.53
N PHE A 44 -10.27 10.80 2.73
CA PHE A 44 -9.91 11.29 4.06
C PHE A 44 -11.13 11.60 4.93
N TYR A 45 -12.12 12.33 4.40
CA TYR A 45 -13.29 12.70 5.19
C TYR A 45 -14.22 11.51 5.42
N VAL A 46 -14.53 10.72 4.37
CA VAL A 46 -15.48 9.61 4.48
C VAL A 46 -14.88 8.45 5.29
N ASN A 47 -13.70 7.95 4.91
CA ASN A 47 -13.06 6.86 5.66
C ASN A 47 -12.58 7.33 7.03
N GLY A 48 -12.18 8.59 7.20
CA GLY A 48 -11.81 9.14 8.51
C GLY A 48 -12.99 9.12 9.49
N SER A 49 -14.15 9.63 9.07
CA SER A 49 -15.36 9.63 9.89
C SER A 49 -15.84 8.22 10.21
N LEU A 50 -15.91 7.33 9.20
CA LEU A 50 -16.32 5.94 9.41
C LEU A 50 -15.36 5.18 10.33
N THR A 51 -14.05 5.34 10.12
CA THR A 51 -13.01 4.71 10.97
C THR A 51 -13.12 5.19 12.42
N CYS A 52 -13.33 6.48 12.64
CA CYS A 52 -13.53 7.04 13.98
C CYS A 52 -14.75 6.42 14.66
N VAL A 53 -15.90 6.40 13.99
CA VAL A 53 -17.13 5.78 14.52
C VAL A 53 -16.92 4.31 14.81
N THR A 54 -16.34 3.54 13.87
CA THR A 54 -16.06 2.11 14.06
C THR A 54 -15.14 1.85 15.24
N ILE A 55 -14.05 2.61 15.39
CA ILE A 55 -13.12 2.47 16.52
C ILE A 55 -13.84 2.78 17.84
N VAL A 56 -14.59 3.88 17.92
CA VAL A 56 -15.29 4.26 19.15
C VAL A 56 -16.32 3.21 19.54
N LEU A 57 -17.19 2.82 18.61
CA LEU A 57 -18.21 1.80 18.87
C LEU A 57 -17.57 0.44 19.20
N GLY A 58 -16.52 0.04 18.49
CA GLY A 58 -15.83 -1.23 18.68
C GLY A 58 -15.00 -1.29 19.96
N TYR A 59 -14.39 -0.17 20.37
CA TYR A 59 -13.65 -0.07 21.63
C TYR A 59 -14.57 -0.23 22.84
N PHE A 60 -15.73 0.44 22.82
CA PHE A 60 -16.77 0.30 23.85
C PHE A 60 -17.65 -0.95 23.69
N ASN A 61 -17.33 -1.85 22.75
CA ASN A 61 -18.09 -3.07 22.46
C ASN A 61 -19.58 -2.84 22.13
N LEU A 62 -19.92 -1.67 21.56
CA LEU A 62 -21.26 -1.34 21.06
C LEU A 62 -21.54 -2.01 19.71
N ILE A 63 -20.49 -2.42 19.00
CA ILE A 63 -20.55 -3.30 17.82
C ILE A 63 -19.62 -4.50 18.03
N PRO A 64 -19.86 -5.64 17.35
CA PRO A 64 -18.98 -6.80 17.43
C PRO A 64 -17.53 -6.45 17.08
N THR A 65 -16.58 -6.95 17.87
CA THR A 65 -15.15 -6.76 17.63
C THR A 65 -14.42 -8.09 17.74
N PHE A 66 -13.36 -8.25 16.95
CA PHE A 66 -12.55 -9.47 16.93
C PHE A 66 -11.36 -9.33 17.90
N PHE A 67 -11.06 -10.40 18.63
CA PHE A 67 -9.88 -10.50 19.49
C PHE A 67 -8.97 -11.62 18.99
N SER A 68 -7.66 -11.35 18.96
CA SER A 68 -6.65 -12.38 18.67
C SER A 68 -5.57 -12.41 19.73
N PRO A 69 -5.08 -13.58 20.15
CA PRO A 69 -3.95 -13.68 21.07
C PRO A 69 -2.66 -13.14 20.44
N ARG A 70 -1.86 -12.39 21.21
CA ARG A 70 -0.49 -11.98 20.83
C ARG A 70 0.61 -12.73 21.56
N GLY A 71 0.29 -13.40 22.67
CA GLY A 71 1.24 -14.09 23.51
C GLY A 71 0.70 -14.30 24.92
N ILE A 72 1.57 -14.74 25.81
CA ILE A 72 1.26 -15.00 27.21
C ILE A 72 2.17 -14.10 28.04
N ALA A 73 1.59 -13.37 29.01
CA ALA A 73 2.34 -12.55 29.95
C ALA A 73 3.07 -13.43 30.99
N PRO A 74 4.04 -12.88 31.75
CA PRO A 74 4.78 -13.64 32.75
C PRO A 74 3.91 -14.30 33.84
N ASP A 75 2.73 -13.74 34.08
CA ASP A 75 1.72 -14.24 35.03
C ASP A 75 0.79 -15.32 34.43
N GLY A 76 1.03 -15.74 33.18
CA GLY A 76 0.21 -16.72 32.48
C GLY A 76 -1.02 -16.14 31.78
N THR A 77 -1.28 -14.83 31.86
CA THR A 77 -2.44 -14.22 31.20
C THR A 77 -2.24 -14.13 29.69
N VAL A 78 -3.27 -14.48 28.91
CA VAL A 78 -3.23 -14.33 27.46
C VAL A 78 -3.35 -12.86 27.11
N LEU A 79 -2.32 -12.32 26.49
CA LEU A 79 -2.34 -10.96 25.97
C LEU A 79 -3.18 -10.95 24.69
N LEU A 80 -4.23 -10.13 24.67
CA LEU A 80 -5.13 -10.00 23.52
C LEU A 80 -4.81 -8.75 22.70
N ARG A 81 -5.18 -8.81 21.41
CA ARG A 81 -5.22 -7.68 20.47
C ARG A 81 -6.68 -7.46 20.11
N GLN A 82 -7.14 -6.22 20.16
CA GLN A 82 -8.52 -5.87 19.80
C GLN A 82 -8.56 -5.33 18.37
N ALA A 83 -9.57 -5.70 17.60
CA ALA A 83 -9.77 -5.20 16.24
C ALA A 83 -10.57 -3.89 16.17
N LEU A 84 -11.01 -3.35 17.32
CA LEU A 84 -11.69 -2.05 17.43
C LEU A 84 -12.88 -1.92 16.45
N GLY A 85 -13.70 -2.97 16.34
CA GLY A 85 -14.85 -3.02 15.44
C GLY A 85 -14.55 -3.42 14.00
N PHE A 86 -13.27 -3.62 13.64
CA PHE A 86 -12.87 -4.19 12.36
C PHE A 86 -12.89 -5.72 12.41
N ASN A 87 -12.96 -6.35 11.24
CA ASN A 87 -12.94 -7.82 11.13
C ASN A 87 -11.54 -8.42 11.30
N TRP A 88 -10.49 -7.60 11.43
CA TRP A 88 -9.13 -8.05 11.72
C TRP A 88 -8.32 -7.01 12.48
N VAL A 89 -7.43 -7.48 13.35
CA VAL A 89 -6.74 -6.64 14.35
C VAL A 89 -5.81 -5.59 13.77
N THR A 90 -5.26 -5.78 12.57
CA THR A 90 -4.30 -4.82 11.98
C THR A 90 -4.97 -3.68 11.20
N LEU A 91 -6.23 -3.84 10.80
CA LEU A 91 -6.90 -2.91 9.90
C LEU A 91 -7.08 -1.49 10.46
N PRO A 92 -7.44 -1.28 11.75
CA PRO A 92 -7.58 0.07 12.28
C PRO A 92 -6.30 0.91 12.09
N ALA A 93 -5.15 0.32 12.41
CA ALA A 93 -3.83 0.96 12.27
C ALA A 93 -3.45 1.18 10.80
N GLN A 94 -3.76 0.23 9.92
CA GLN A 94 -3.48 0.37 8.48
C GLN A 94 -4.33 1.49 7.84
N VAL A 95 -5.63 1.59 8.18
CA VAL A 95 -6.49 2.66 7.68
C VAL A 95 -6.03 4.00 8.22
N PHE A 96 -5.66 4.09 9.49
CA PHE A 96 -5.10 5.30 10.07
C PHE A 96 -3.82 5.76 9.34
N PHE A 97 -2.91 4.84 9.04
CA PHE A 97 -1.73 5.14 8.22
C PHE A 97 -2.09 5.78 6.87
N TYR A 98 -3.05 5.21 6.13
CA TYR A 98 -3.49 5.81 4.87
C TYR A 98 -4.21 7.15 5.06
N LEU A 99 -4.92 7.37 6.17
CA LEU A 99 -5.49 8.68 6.52
C LEU A 99 -4.39 9.71 6.81
N VAL A 100 -3.31 9.34 7.48
CA VAL A 100 -2.13 10.20 7.69
C VAL A 100 -1.50 10.59 6.34
N LEU A 101 -1.27 9.63 5.46
CA LEU A 101 -0.76 9.89 4.11
C LEU A 101 -1.70 10.80 3.31
N ALA A 102 -3.01 10.58 3.38
CA ALA A 102 -4.01 11.41 2.74
C ALA A 102 -3.97 12.85 3.28
N TYR A 103 -3.81 13.02 4.60
CA TYR A 103 -3.66 14.33 5.22
C TYR A 103 -2.39 15.07 4.73
N ILE A 104 -1.25 14.37 4.63
CA ILE A 104 0.00 14.92 4.05
C ILE A 104 -0.22 15.39 2.61
N MET A 105 -0.92 14.58 1.80
CA MET A 105 -1.26 14.92 0.42
C MET A 105 -2.14 16.18 0.34
N ILE A 106 -3.20 16.24 1.15
CA ILE A 106 -4.13 17.39 1.22
C ILE A 106 -3.41 18.67 1.63
N LYS A 107 -2.49 18.56 2.59
CA LYS A 107 -1.68 19.69 3.07
C LYS A 107 -0.42 19.94 2.25
N LYS A 108 -0.20 19.20 1.17
CA LYS A 108 0.96 19.33 0.25
C LYS A 108 2.29 19.31 1.00
N GLY A 109 2.45 18.38 1.95
CA GLY A 109 3.70 18.25 2.72
C GLY A 109 3.87 19.27 3.85
N LYS A 110 2.79 19.86 4.37
CA LYS A 110 2.83 20.78 5.52
C LYS A 110 2.02 20.24 6.71
N LEU A 111 2.69 19.80 7.77
CA LEU A 111 2.05 19.39 9.02
C LEU A 111 2.32 20.42 10.13
N SER A 112 1.34 20.66 11.01
CA SER A 112 1.52 21.48 12.22
C SER A 112 2.02 20.61 13.39
N PHE A 113 2.63 21.21 14.42
CA PHE A 113 3.01 20.45 15.63
C PHE A 113 1.79 19.78 16.28
N PHE A 114 0.63 20.45 16.27
CA PHE A 114 -0.62 19.87 16.74
C PHE A 114 -1.04 18.63 15.94
N ALA A 115 -0.92 18.66 14.60
CA ALA A 115 -1.20 17.47 13.79
C ALA A 115 -0.23 16.33 14.08
N LEU A 116 1.05 16.63 14.31
CA LEU A 116 2.04 15.61 14.71
C LEU A 116 1.71 14.99 16.06
N ALA A 117 1.29 15.80 17.05
CA ALA A 117 0.86 15.31 18.35
C ALA A 117 -0.37 14.39 18.25
N ILE A 118 -1.37 14.77 17.44
CA ILE A 118 -2.54 13.91 17.18
C ILE A 118 -2.12 12.60 16.53
N ILE A 119 -1.27 12.65 15.49
CA ILE A 119 -0.78 11.45 14.82
C ILE A 119 -0.08 10.54 15.83
N SER A 120 0.87 11.06 16.60
CA SER A 120 1.56 10.29 17.64
C SER A 120 0.61 9.68 18.67
N GLY A 121 -0.37 10.44 19.16
CA GLY A 121 -1.33 9.96 20.16
C GLY A 121 -2.20 8.82 19.64
N ILE A 122 -2.78 8.97 18.43
CA ILE A 122 -3.61 7.93 17.82
C ILE A 122 -2.76 6.71 17.44
N SER A 123 -1.58 6.91 16.85
CA SER A 123 -0.64 5.83 16.53
C SER A 123 -0.28 5.00 17.76
N LEU A 124 0.02 5.66 18.89
CA LEU A 124 0.34 4.98 20.14
C LEU A 124 -0.87 4.21 20.68
N PHE A 125 -2.05 4.82 20.72
CA PHE A 125 -3.28 4.16 21.11
C PHE A 125 -3.54 2.90 20.27
N LEU A 126 -3.52 3.03 18.94
CA LEU A 126 -3.72 1.90 18.03
C LEU A 126 -2.65 0.83 18.21
N TYR A 127 -1.40 1.20 18.45
CA TYR A 127 -0.34 0.23 18.72
C TYR A 127 -0.57 -0.56 20.01
N VAL A 128 -1.01 0.12 21.09
CA VAL A 128 -1.32 -0.53 22.38
C VAL A 128 -2.46 -1.54 22.22
N GLU A 129 -3.55 -1.14 21.58
CA GLU A 129 -4.74 -2.00 21.42
C GLU A 129 -4.54 -3.13 20.40
N THR A 130 -3.87 -2.82 19.29
CA THR A 130 -3.79 -3.74 18.14
C THR A 130 -2.46 -4.47 18.02
N ASN A 131 -1.40 -4.06 18.73
CA ASN A 131 -0.03 -4.56 18.57
C ASN A 131 0.45 -4.62 17.11
N THR A 132 0.05 -3.64 16.29
CA THR A 132 0.32 -3.62 14.85
C THR A 132 1.56 -2.80 14.54
N ARG A 133 2.70 -3.50 14.36
CA ARG A 133 4.04 -2.87 14.27
C ARG A 133 4.27 -2.03 13.00
N ASN A 134 3.88 -2.51 11.83
CA ASN A 134 4.26 -1.90 10.55
C ASN A 134 3.74 -0.45 10.38
N PRO A 135 2.41 -0.18 10.39
CA PRO A 135 1.89 1.19 10.35
C PRO A 135 2.43 2.06 11.49
N PHE A 136 2.54 1.54 12.71
CA PHE A 136 3.09 2.31 13.84
C PHE A 136 4.51 2.81 13.57
N ILE A 137 5.43 1.94 13.12
CA ILE A 137 6.81 2.33 12.79
C ILE A 137 6.84 3.38 11.69
N LEU A 138 6.03 3.20 10.63
CA LEU A 138 5.97 4.15 9.51
C LEU A 138 5.40 5.52 9.95
N GLU A 139 4.42 5.54 10.85
CA GLU A 139 3.84 6.75 11.41
C GLU A 139 4.82 7.49 12.32
N ILE A 140 5.58 6.78 13.16
CA ILE A 140 6.67 7.37 13.94
C ILE A 140 7.76 7.95 13.02
N LEU A 141 8.10 7.25 11.93
CA LEU A 141 9.03 7.77 10.93
C LEU A 141 8.50 9.05 10.26
N ILE A 142 7.21 9.10 9.92
CA ILE A 142 6.55 10.32 9.43
C ILE A 142 6.71 11.44 10.47
N VAL A 143 6.35 11.19 11.72
CA VAL A 143 6.44 12.21 12.79
C VAL A 143 7.87 12.73 12.91
N LEU A 144 8.86 11.84 12.94
CA LEU A 144 10.28 12.21 12.99
C LEU A 144 10.69 13.08 11.81
N ILE A 145 10.39 12.66 10.57
CA ILE A 145 10.72 13.43 9.36
C ILE A 145 10.13 14.84 9.43
N PHE A 146 8.86 14.97 9.83
CA PHE A 146 8.19 16.27 9.88
C PHE A 146 8.60 17.14 11.08
N LEU A 147 9.05 16.56 12.19
CA LEU A 147 9.72 17.29 13.27
C LEU A 147 11.08 17.84 12.81
N LEU A 148 11.88 17.03 12.11
CA LEU A 148 13.17 17.48 11.55
C LEU A 148 12.98 18.56 10.48
N LEU A 149 11.89 18.51 9.69
CA LEU A 149 11.53 19.59 8.76
C LEU A 149 11.16 20.91 9.45
N LYS A 150 10.92 20.90 10.76
CA LYS A 150 10.66 22.07 11.60
C LYS A 150 11.86 22.47 12.47
N SER A 151 12.98 21.78 12.34
CA SER A 151 14.22 22.07 13.06
C SER A 151 15.22 22.80 12.14
N PRO A 152 16.41 23.18 12.65
CA PRO A 152 17.47 23.76 11.82
C PRO A 152 17.90 22.88 10.63
N LEU A 153 17.53 21.59 10.62
CA LEU A 153 17.80 20.66 9.51
C LEU A 153 16.87 20.84 8.31
N HIS A 154 15.90 21.76 8.36
CA HIS A 154 14.94 22.02 7.29
C HIS A 154 15.61 22.15 5.91
N HIS A 155 16.60 23.04 5.77
CA HIS A 155 17.26 23.29 4.49
C HIS A 155 18.01 22.07 3.95
N PHE A 156 18.64 21.30 4.84
CA PHE A 156 19.32 20.05 4.48
C PHE A 156 18.33 19.01 3.97
N LEU A 157 17.21 18.79 4.66
CA LEU A 157 16.19 17.83 4.23
C LEU A 157 15.52 18.27 2.92
N MET A 158 15.24 19.55 2.76
CA MET A 158 14.68 20.06 1.50
C MET A 158 15.66 19.87 0.33
N ARG A 159 16.98 20.01 0.56
CA ARG A 159 18.00 19.69 -0.44
C ARG A 159 17.99 18.20 -0.80
N ILE A 160 17.84 17.30 0.18
CA ILE A 160 17.67 15.86 -0.08
C ILE A 160 16.41 15.61 -0.91
N PHE A 161 15.27 16.14 -0.49
CA PHE A 161 13.97 15.92 -1.14
C PHE A 161 13.89 16.47 -2.58
N HIS A 162 14.73 17.45 -2.92
CA HIS A 162 14.86 17.97 -4.30
C HIS A 162 16.06 17.40 -5.05
N SER A 163 16.81 16.48 -4.46
CA SER A 163 17.94 15.82 -5.10
C SER A 163 17.48 14.79 -6.14
N LYS A 164 18.32 14.55 -7.16
CA LYS A 164 18.10 13.47 -8.13
C LYS A 164 18.02 12.11 -7.44
N LEU A 165 18.82 11.89 -6.39
CA LEU A 165 18.83 10.63 -5.64
C LEU A 165 17.45 10.33 -5.06
N PHE A 166 16.85 11.28 -4.34
CA PHE A 166 15.51 11.10 -3.77
C PHE A 166 14.43 10.90 -4.85
N GLY A 167 14.52 11.65 -5.96
CA GLY A 167 13.67 11.46 -7.13
C GLY A 167 13.70 10.03 -7.67
N TRP A 168 14.90 9.51 -7.94
CA TRP A 168 15.11 8.14 -8.42
C TRP A 168 14.74 7.08 -7.38
N THR A 169 14.99 7.32 -6.09
CA THR A 169 14.49 6.44 -5.02
C THR A 169 12.97 6.32 -5.09
N GLY A 170 12.24 7.43 -5.22
CA GLY A 170 10.79 7.40 -5.37
C GLY A 170 10.31 6.63 -6.58
N ILE A 171 10.97 6.76 -7.73
CA ILE A 171 10.60 6.08 -8.98
C ILE A 171 10.88 4.57 -8.93
N LEU A 172 12.01 4.18 -8.32
CA LEU A 172 12.51 2.80 -8.35
C LEU A 172 12.13 1.96 -7.13
N ILE A 173 11.57 2.56 -6.06
CA ILE A 173 11.26 1.83 -4.82
C ILE A 173 10.32 0.64 -5.05
N PHE A 174 9.30 0.78 -5.88
CA PHE A 174 8.35 -0.30 -6.19
C PHE A 174 9.00 -1.44 -6.97
N PRO A 175 9.72 -1.21 -8.08
CA PRO A 175 10.53 -2.25 -8.73
C PRO A 175 11.52 -2.95 -7.79
N VAL A 176 12.26 -2.18 -6.98
CA VAL A 176 13.28 -2.73 -6.07
C VAL A 176 12.63 -3.60 -4.99
N LEU A 177 11.58 -3.13 -4.31
CA LEU A 177 10.91 -3.92 -3.28
C LEU A 177 10.15 -5.12 -3.86
N THR A 178 9.63 -5.01 -5.09
CA THR A 178 9.07 -6.16 -5.82
C THR A 178 10.16 -7.22 -6.04
N PHE A 179 11.30 -6.82 -6.60
CA PHE A 179 12.43 -7.72 -6.83
C PHE A 179 12.90 -8.37 -5.53
N LEU A 180 13.13 -7.58 -4.46
CA LEU A 180 13.54 -8.09 -3.17
C LEU A 180 12.51 -9.06 -2.58
N SER A 181 11.21 -8.76 -2.69
CA SER A 181 10.16 -9.66 -2.22
C SER A 181 10.22 -11.00 -2.93
N VAL A 182 10.33 -10.99 -4.27
CA VAL A 182 10.44 -12.21 -5.08
C VAL A 182 11.73 -12.97 -4.77
N PHE A 183 12.85 -12.28 -4.64
CA PHE A 183 14.14 -12.87 -4.28
C PHE A 183 14.10 -13.58 -2.92
N PHE A 184 13.58 -12.94 -1.88
CA PHE A 184 13.45 -13.57 -0.56
C PHE A 184 12.44 -14.73 -0.58
N ALA A 185 11.36 -14.61 -1.35
CA ALA A 185 10.39 -15.70 -1.50
C ALA A 185 10.97 -16.90 -2.27
N THR A 186 11.93 -16.72 -3.18
CA THR A 186 12.50 -17.83 -3.96
C THR A 186 13.61 -18.56 -3.22
N ILE A 187 14.48 -17.84 -2.51
CA ILE A 187 15.60 -18.45 -1.77
C ILE A 187 15.18 -19.09 -0.43
N GLY A 188 14.02 -18.71 0.09
CA GLY A 188 13.47 -19.23 1.34
C GLY A 188 14.19 -18.76 2.60
N THR A 189 13.83 -19.36 3.73
CA THR A 189 14.25 -18.91 5.08
C THR A 189 15.21 -19.88 5.80
N ASN A 190 15.86 -20.78 5.06
CA ASN A 190 16.62 -21.89 5.65
C ASN A 190 17.96 -21.48 6.30
N GLY A 191 18.57 -20.36 5.88
CA GLY A 191 19.83 -19.86 6.45
C GLY A 191 19.67 -19.08 7.77
N GLY A 192 20.69 -19.10 8.63
CA GLY A 192 20.64 -18.44 9.95
C GLY A 192 20.27 -16.95 9.90
N PHE A 193 20.86 -16.20 8.96
CA PHE A 193 20.50 -14.79 8.73
C PHE A 193 19.03 -14.62 8.28
N MET A 194 18.54 -15.47 7.38
CA MET A 194 17.17 -15.40 6.89
C MET A 194 16.14 -15.77 7.95
N LYS A 195 16.45 -16.68 8.86
CA LYS A 195 15.57 -16.99 10.00
C LYS A 195 15.41 -15.78 10.93
N ILE A 196 16.49 -15.06 11.21
CA ILE A 196 16.44 -13.84 12.02
C ILE A 196 15.63 -12.76 11.29
N PHE A 197 15.88 -12.57 10.00
CA PHE A 197 15.17 -11.57 9.20
C PHE A 197 13.68 -11.88 9.07
N ASP A 198 13.31 -13.15 8.88
CA ASP A 198 11.92 -13.58 8.85
C ASP A 198 11.22 -13.44 10.20
N HIS A 199 11.92 -13.70 11.31
CA HIS A 199 11.40 -13.43 12.64
C HIS A 199 11.06 -11.94 12.85
N LEU A 200 11.94 -11.03 12.40
CA LEU A 200 11.66 -9.59 12.41
C LEU A 200 10.43 -9.25 11.56
N MET A 201 10.26 -9.94 10.43
CA MET A 201 9.10 -9.80 9.53
C MET A 201 7.89 -10.64 9.94
N SER A 202 7.89 -11.23 11.14
CA SER A 202 6.78 -12.05 11.68
C SER A 202 6.42 -13.29 10.83
N GLY A 203 7.40 -13.93 10.18
CA GLY A 203 7.16 -15.14 9.38
C GLY A 203 6.67 -14.88 7.95
N ARG A 204 6.58 -13.62 7.52
CA ARG A 204 6.01 -13.25 6.22
C ARG A 204 6.81 -13.77 5.03
N PHE A 205 8.13 -13.90 5.15
CA PHE A 205 8.94 -14.46 4.07
C PHE A 205 8.86 -15.97 4.02
N ALA A 206 8.76 -16.66 5.16
CA ALA A 206 8.47 -18.09 5.17
C ALA A 206 7.13 -18.39 4.49
N LEU A 207 6.08 -17.60 4.79
CA LEU A 207 4.78 -17.71 4.12
C LEU A 207 4.85 -17.39 2.63
N ALA A 208 5.60 -16.36 2.25
CA ALA A 208 5.84 -16.02 0.84
C ALA A 208 6.55 -17.15 0.09
N HIS A 209 7.59 -17.74 0.69
CA HIS A 209 8.32 -18.86 0.14
C HIS A 209 7.44 -20.10 -0.02
N GLN A 210 6.69 -20.46 1.02
CA GLN A 210 5.71 -21.54 0.95
C GLN A 210 4.68 -21.30 -0.16
N GLY A 211 4.25 -20.05 -0.37
CA GLY A 211 3.38 -19.68 -1.48
C GLY A 211 4.00 -19.92 -2.85
N VAL A 212 5.27 -19.53 -3.03
CA VAL A 212 6.01 -19.76 -4.28
C VAL A 212 6.22 -21.26 -4.53
N GLU A 213 6.61 -22.04 -3.52
CA GLU A 213 6.78 -23.49 -3.66
C GLU A 213 5.46 -24.20 -4.00
N ARG A 214 4.37 -23.83 -3.32
CA ARG A 214 3.07 -24.50 -3.48
C ARG A 214 2.38 -24.16 -4.80
N TYR A 215 2.44 -22.90 -5.23
CA TYR A 215 1.66 -22.43 -6.37
C TYR A 215 2.52 -22.14 -7.61
N GLY A 216 3.82 -21.89 -7.45
CA GLY A 216 4.70 -21.47 -8.53
C GLY A 216 4.34 -20.09 -9.10
N ILE A 217 5.22 -19.56 -9.95
CA ILE A 217 5.00 -18.28 -10.63
C ILE A 217 4.35 -18.54 -12.00
N SER A 218 3.36 -17.73 -12.36
CA SER A 218 2.66 -17.83 -13.64
C SER A 218 2.42 -16.44 -14.25
N LEU A 219 2.12 -16.40 -15.55
CA LEU A 219 1.91 -15.13 -16.26
C LEU A 219 0.62 -14.41 -15.84
N PHE A 220 -0.46 -15.15 -15.57
CA PHE A 220 -1.81 -14.63 -15.28
C PHE A 220 -2.34 -14.98 -13.89
N GLY A 221 -1.49 -15.55 -13.04
CA GLY A 221 -1.82 -15.89 -11.66
C GLY A 221 -2.51 -17.24 -11.52
N LYS A 222 -2.85 -17.58 -10.28
CA LYS A 222 -3.57 -18.80 -9.90
C LYS A 222 -4.53 -18.49 -8.76
N GLN A 223 -5.54 -19.34 -8.60
CA GLN A 223 -6.39 -19.29 -7.41
C GLN A 223 -5.58 -19.74 -6.19
N ILE A 224 -5.32 -18.82 -5.27
CA ILE A 224 -4.61 -19.11 -4.02
C ILE A 224 -5.63 -19.40 -2.92
N ILE A 225 -5.49 -20.55 -2.25
CA ILE A 225 -6.34 -20.92 -1.13
C ILE A 225 -5.66 -20.47 0.16
N PHE A 226 -6.23 -19.44 0.78
CA PHE A 226 -5.80 -18.95 2.08
C PHE A 226 -6.45 -19.71 3.23
N ASN A 227 -5.69 -19.92 4.31
CA ASN A 227 -6.16 -20.51 5.56
C ASN A 227 -5.88 -19.55 6.72
N THR A 228 -6.90 -18.80 7.13
CA THR A 228 -6.79 -17.76 8.15
C THR A 228 -7.69 -18.07 9.34
N TYR A 229 -7.40 -17.42 10.46
CA TYR A 229 -8.33 -17.38 11.58
C TYR A 229 -9.65 -16.74 11.13
N ARG A 230 -10.77 -17.29 11.62
CA ARG A 230 -12.10 -16.72 11.40
C ARG A 230 -12.82 -16.59 12.74
N PRO A 231 -13.64 -15.56 12.94
CA PRO A 231 -14.42 -15.41 14.16
C PRO A 231 -15.38 -16.58 14.41
N ASP A 232 -15.89 -17.21 13.36
CA ASP A 232 -16.93 -18.24 13.41
C ASP A 232 -16.39 -19.69 13.41
N ARG A 233 -15.10 -19.90 13.12
CA ARG A 233 -14.53 -21.25 12.97
C ARG A 233 -13.07 -21.33 13.44
N PRO A 234 -12.69 -22.39 14.19
CA PRO A 234 -11.30 -22.61 14.55
C PRO A 234 -10.45 -22.89 13.32
N LEU A 235 -9.20 -22.43 13.34
CA LEU A 235 -8.22 -22.72 12.30
C LEU A 235 -8.00 -24.24 12.24
N ARG A 236 -8.26 -24.85 11.08
CA ARG A 236 -7.93 -26.26 10.81
C ARG A 236 -6.69 -26.32 9.93
N GLY A 237 -5.67 -27.04 10.37
CA GLY A 237 -4.37 -27.10 9.69
C GLY A 237 -3.50 -25.85 9.88
N SER A 238 -2.47 -25.71 9.05
CA SER A 238 -1.50 -24.61 9.18
C SER A 238 -2.03 -23.30 8.62
N TYR A 239 -1.79 -22.20 9.35
CA TYR A 239 -2.08 -20.85 8.88
C TYR A 239 -1.34 -20.56 7.57
N PHE A 240 -2.04 -19.99 6.60
CA PHE A 240 -1.45 -19.57 5.33
C PHE A 240 -2.16 -18.32 4.80
N TYR A 241 -1.47 -17.20 4.85
CA TYR A 241 -1.89 -15.94 4.24
C TYR A 241 -0.66 -15.19 3.74
N LEU A 242 -0.79 -14.51 2.60
CA LEU A 242 0.31 -13.77 1.99
C LEU A 242 0.13 -12.28 2.28
N ASP A 243 0.77 -11.77 3.32
CA ASP A 243 0.65 -10.34 3.65
C ASP A 243 1.44 -9.44 2.69
N ASN A 244 2.56 -9.89 2.13
CA ASN A 244 3.34 -9.07 1.20
C ASN A 244 2.55 -8.82 -0.11
N SER A 245 2.20 -7.57 -0.41
CA SER A 245 1.42 -7.19 -1.60
C SER A 245 2.06 -7.72 -2.89
N TYR A 246 3.39 -7.59 -3.03
CA TYR A 246 4.09 -7.98 -4.25
C TYR A 246 3.97 -9.48 -4.52
N ILE A 247 4.16 -10.31 -3.50
CA ILE A 247 4.01 -11.78 -3.60
C ILE A 247 2.55 -12.17 -3.75
N GLN A 248 1.66 -11.55 -2.98
CA GLN A 248 0.24 -11.82 -3.09
C GLN A 248 -0.27 -11.56 -4.51
N TYR A 249 0.16 -10.46 -5.13
CA TYR A 249 -0.24 -10.11 -6.50
C TYR A 249 0.48 -10.93 -7.56
N LEU A 250 1.76 -11.28 -7.36
CA LEU A 250 2.47 -12.19 -8.25
C LEU A 250 1.76 -13.54 -8.36
N LEU A 251 1.35 -14.11 -7.22
CA LEU A 251 0.74 -15.44 -7.17
C LEU A 251 -0.74 -15.40 -7.56
N ASN A 252 -1.51 -14.41 -7.10
CA ASN A 252 -2.93 -14.31 -7.45
C ASN A 252 -3.18 -13.75 -8.85
N PHE A 253 -2.44 -12.72 -9.28
CA PHE A 253 -2.73 -11.99 -10.53
C PHE A 253 -1.72 -12.22 -11.64
N GLY A 254 -0.56 -12.81 -11.32
CA GLY A 254 0.46 -13.16 -12.28
C GLY A 254 1.50 -12.08 -12.55
N LEU A 255 2.57 -12.52 -13.20
CA LEU A 255 3.72 -11.67 -13.51
C LEU A 255 3.35 -10.47 -14.39
N ILE A 256 2.49 -10.66 -15.40
CA ILE A 256 2.11 -9.59 -16.33
C ILE A 256 1.35 -8.48 -15.60
N MET A 257 0.39 -8.86 -14.75
CA MET A 257 -0.40 -7.88 -13.98
C MET A 257 0.48 -7.10 -13.02
N LEU A 258 1.32 -7.79 -12.24
CA LEU A 258 2.24 -7.14 -11.30
C LEU A 258 3.18 -6.19 -12.04
N PHE A 259 3.77 -6.62 -13.15
CA PHE A 259 4.64 -5.78 -13.96
C PHE A 259 3.94 -4.50 -14.43
N ILE A 260 2.71 -4.61 -14.96
CA ILE A 260 1.94 -3.45 -15.44
C ILE A 260 1.61 -2.49 -14.29
N ILE A 261 1.17 -2.99 -13.14
CA ILE A 261 0.86 -2.15 -11.97
C ILE A 261 2.12 -1.38 -11.52
N ILE A 262 3.24 -2.08 -11.35
CA ILE A 262 4.50 -1.49 -10.89
C ILE A 262 5.02 -0.47 -11.91
N LEU A 263 4.96 -0.79 -13.21
CA LEU A 263 5.33 0.13 -14.28
C LEU A 263 4.47 1.40 -14.26
N LEU A 264 3.15 1.27 -14.18
CA LEU A 264 2.23 2.42 -14.16
C LEU A 264 2.46 3.31 -12.92
N ILE A 265 2.71 2.72 -11.76
CA ILE A 265 3.09 3.47 -10.55
C ILE A 265 4.42 4.22 -10.78
N SER A 266 5.46 3.53 -11.26
CA SER A 266 6.77 4.16 -11.51
C SER A 266 6.68 5.31 -12.53
N LEU A 267 5.91 5.15 -13.60
CA LEU A 267 5.65 6.22 -14.58
C LEU A 267 4.90 7.39 -13.95
N ALA A 268 3.90 7.13 -13.09
CA ALA A 268 3.17 8.18 -12.40
C ALA A 268 4.09 8.96 -11.45
N LEU A 269 4.97 8.28 -10.73
CA LEU A 269 5.96 8.90 -9.85
C LEU A 269 7.00 9.70 -10.62
N TYR A 270 7.41 9.25 -11.81
CA TYR A 270 8.23 10.05 -12.70
C TYR A 270 7.55 11.38 -13.07
N VAL A 271 6.27 11.35 -13.43
CA VAL A 271 5.50 12.58 -13.70
C VAL A 271 5.45 13.51 -12.47
N GLN A 272 5.24 12.97 -11.26
CA GLN A 272 5.22 13.80 -10.05
C GLN A 272 6.60 14.34 -9.65
N TYR A 273 7.67 13.60 -9.92
CA TYR A 273 9.04 14.05 -9.75
C TYR A 273 9.35 15.26 -10.64
N GLN A 274 8.97 15.22 -11.92
CA GLN A 274 9.10 16.38 -12.82
C GLN A 274 8.30 17.60 -12.34
N GLY A 275 7.15 17.36 -11.70
CA GLY A 275 6.36 18.40 -11.04
C GLY A 275 6.92 18.90 -9.70
N LYS A 276 8.12 18.46 -9.28
CA LYS A 276 8.79 18.83 -8.02
C LYS A 276 7.93 18.59 -6.75
N LYS A 277 7.04 17.60 -6.78
CA LYS A 277 6.17 17.27 -5.65
C LYS A 277 6.81 16.22 -4.73
N TRP A 278 7.84 16.63 -3.98
CA TRP A 278 8.59 15.73 -3.10
C TRP A 278 7.70 14.95 -2.11
N TYR A 279 6.64 15.57 -1.59
CA TYR A 279 5.73 14.96 -0.63
C TYR A 279 4.96 13.77 -1.22
N VAL A 280 4.69 13.78 -2.54
CA VAL A 280 4.07 12.64 -3.22
C VAL A 280 5.05 11.48 -3.29
N LEU A 281 6.31 11.74 -3.64
CA LEU A 281 7.34 10.70 -3.66
C LEU A 281 7.55 10.10 -2.26
N LEU A 282 7.59 10.95 -1.21
CA LEU A 282 7.68 10.48 0.18
C LEU A 282 6.51 9.56 0.54
N ILE A 283 5.27 9.98 0.23
CA ILE A 283 4.07 9.17 0.47
C ILE A 283 4.21 7.80 -0.22
N PHE A 284 4.64 7.76 -1.47
CA PHE A 284 4.74 6.51 -2.22
C PHE A 284 5.90 5.62 -1.79
N ILE A 285 7.00 6.19 -1.30
CA ILE A 285 8.06 5.42 -0.62
C ILE A 285 7.48 4.73 0.62
N LEU A 286 6.71 5.45 1.44
CA LEU A 286 6.07 4.89 2.63
C LEU A 286 5.03 3.81 2.27
N ILE A 287 4.25 4.01 1.22
CA ILE A 287 3.32 2.98 0.70
C ILE A 287 4.08 1.76 0.22
N ALA A 288 5.20 1.93 -0.49
CA ALA A 288 5.99 0.81 -0.99
C ALA A 288 6.57 -0.03 0.17
N LEU A 289 7.05 0.63 1.22
CA LEU A 289 7.51 -0.01 2.47
C LEU A 289 6.35 -0.70 3.20
N HIS A 290 5.19 -0.06 3.28
CA HIS A 290 3.99 -0.66 3.87
C HIS A 290 3.60 -1.95 3.13
N SER A 291 3.58 -1.89 1.80
CA SER A 291 3.18 -2.98 0.90
C SER A 291 4.11 -4.19 0.95
N PHE A 292 5.32 -4.01 1.49
CA PHE A 292 6.28 -5.08 1.73
C PHE A 292 5.85 -6.01 2.88
N SER A 293 5.02 -5.50 3.81
CA SER A 293 4.53 -6.23 4.97
C SER A 293 3.03 -6.47 4.97
N ASP A 294 2.26 -5.79 4.11
CA ASP A 294 0.80 -5.79 4.15
C ASP A 294 0.17 -5.72 2.73
N PRO A 295 -1.02 -6.32 2.49
CA PRO A 295 -1.53 -6.63 1.14
C PRO A 295 -2.31 -5.49 0.43
N GLN A 296 -2.36 -4.28 1.00
CA GLN A 296 -3.33 -3.24 0.63
C GLN A 296 -2.93 -2.34 -0.54
N LEU A 297 -1.80 -2.57 -1.22
CA LEU A 297 -1.27 -1.66 -2.26
C LEU A 297 -2.32 -1.22 -3.30
N ILE A 298 -3.09 -2.16 -3.87
CA ILE A 298 -4.14 -1.84 -4.86
C ILE A 298 -5.57 -1.87 -4.29
N TYR A 299 -5.73 -2.17 -3.00
CA TYR A 299 -7.05 -2.32 -2.38
C TYR A 299 -7.69 -0.96 -2.11
N LEU A 300 -8.60 -0.54 -3.01
CA LEU A 300 -9.29 0.76 -2.97
C LEU A 300 -10.10 1.00 -1.70
N GLN A 301 -10.53 -0.07 -1.02
CA GLN A 301 -11.22 0.03 0.27
C GLN A 301 -10.30 0.57 1.39
N TYR A 302 -8.98 0.45 1.24
CA TYR A 302 -8.00 0.92 2.22
C TYR A 302 -7.23 2.15 1.77
N SER A 303 -7.03 2.32 0.45
CA SER A 303 -6.16 3.38 -0.08
C SER A 303 -6.61 3.88 -1.45
N PRO A 304 -6.74 5.21 -1.65
CA PRO A 304 -7.01 5.79 -2.95
C PRO A 304 -5.73 5.95 -3.79
N PHE A 305 -4.54 5.76 -3.21
CA PHE A 305 -3.29 6.24 -3.81
C PHE A 305 -2.94 5.58 -5.14
N ILE A 306 -3.30 4.32 -5.31
CA ILE A 306 -3.09 3.60 -6.56
C ILE A 306 -3.76 4.30 -7.76
N LEU A 307 -4.82 5.09 -7.54
CA LEU A 307 -5.51 5.85 -8.59
C LEU A 307 -4.63 6.95 -9.21
N ILE A 308 -3.46 7.27 -8.64
CA ILE A 308 -2.52 8.22 -9.24
C ILE A 308 -2.08 7.80 -10.66
N ILE A 309 -2.16 6.50 -10.98
CA ILE A 309 -1.77 5.98 -12.28
C ILE A 309 -2.60 6.57 -13.42
N ASP A 310 -3.82 7.03 -13.14
CA ASP A 310 -4.69 7.75 -14.07
C ASP A 310 -3.97 8.96 -14.72
N SER A 311 -3.10 9.64 -13.95
CA SER A 311 -2.30 10.77 -14.46
C SER A 311 -1.34 10.43 -15.61
N VAL A 312 -0.99 9.15 -15.76
CA VAL A 312 -0.22 8.64 -16.90
C VAL A 312 -1.15 8.20 -18.03
N ILE A 313 -2.28 7.59 -17.69
CA ILE A 313 -3.25 7.09 -18.67
C ILE A 313 -3.85 8.24 -19.48
N ASP A 314 -4.19 9.34 -18.82
CA ASP A 314 -4.68 10.54 -19.47
C ASP A 314 -3.66 11.17 -20.42
N ARG A 315 -2.36 11.16 -20.07
CA ARG A 315 -1.32 11.70 -20.96
C ARG A 315 -1.22 10.91 -22.27
N VAL A 316 -1.29 9.58 -22.19
CA VAL A 316 -1.33 8.70 -23.37
C VAL A 316 -2.58 8.97 -24.23
N ARG A 317 -3.67 9.50 -23.65
CA ARG A 317 -4.89 9.88 -24.39
C ARG A 317 -4.73 11.17 -25.20
N PHE A 318 -3.91 12.13 -24.72
CA PHE A 318 -3.73 13.43 -25.37
C PHE A 318 -2.58 13.49 -26.39
N ASP A 319 -1.68 12.49 -26.40
CA ASP A 319 -0.56 12.41 -27.36
C ASP A 319 -0.89 11.68 -28.67
N PHE A 320 -2.16 11.38 -28.98
CA PHE A 320 -2.56 11.03 -30.36
C PHE A 320 -2.60 12.33 -31.18
N PRO A 321 -1.63 12.59 -32.08
CA PRO A 321 -1.60 13.85 -32.81
C PRO A 321 -2.72 13.84 -33.84
N ASN A 322 -3.76 14.65 -33.62
CA ASN A 322 -4.63 15.05 -34.70
C ASN A 322 -3.81 15.91 -35.68
N LYS A 323 -3.51 15.32 -36.84
CA LYS A 323 -3.08 15.97 -38.09
C LYS A 323 -1.87 16.92 -37.97
N VAL A 324 -0.69 16.37 -38.23
CA VAL A 324 0.43 17.17 -38.78
C VAL A 324 0.08 17.51 -40.23
N HIS A 325 -0.36 18.74 -40.48
CA HIS A 325 -0.34 19.32 -41.82
C HIS A 325 1.10 19.75 -42.14
N TRP A 326 1.76 19.00 -43.02
CA TRP A 326 3.00 19.43 -43.65
C TRP A 326 2.69 20.60 -44.59
N ARG A 327 2.89 21.84 -44.13
CA ARG A 327 3.11 22.96 -45.05
C ARG A 327 4.56 22.92 -45.49
N MET A 328 4.77 22.50 -46.73
CA MET A 328 6.03 22.71 -47.44
C MET A 328 6.32 24.21 -47.51
N ILE A 329 7.52 24.61 -47.09
CA ILE A 329 8.10 25.89 -47.46
C ILE A 329 9.25 25.55 -48.40
N SER A 330 8.98 25.67 -49.70
CA SER A 330 10.01 25.89 -50.73
C SER A 330 10.37 27.36 -50.69
N SER A 331 11.64 27.67 -50.41
CA SER A 331 12.22 29.00 -50.61
C SER A 331 12.79 29.09 -52.02
N GLU A 332 12.20 29.95 -52.84
CA GLU A 332 12.97 30.88 -53.68
C GLU A 332 13.06 32.21 -52.94
#